data_AF-A0A0S8H799-F1
#
_entry.id   AF-A0A0S8H799-F1
#
_cell.length_a   1.000
_cell.length_b   1.000
_cell.length_c   1.000
_cell.angle_alpha   90.00
_cell.angle_beta   90.00
_cell.angle_gamma   90.00
#
_symmetry.space_group_name_H-M   'P 1'
#
loop_
_entity.id
_entity.type
_entity.pdbx_description
1 polymer ?
#
loop_
_entity_poly.entity_id
_entity_poly.type
_entity_poly.pdbx_seq_one_letter_code
_entity_poly.pdbx_strand_id
1 'polypeptide(L)'
;MARTSPPKRLTELLDPEFMARLDALDVLSRKMLQGKLQGERRAKRRGQSVEFADHRPYVVGDDLRFVDWNVYGRLDQLFLKLFLEEQDLSVQLVVDVSGSVGWGDPPKDLAIKKLAAALGYVGLVNNNRVTISAFADGVVGQLQNLRGRRN
;
A
#
# COMPACT_ATOMS: atom_id res chain seq x y z
N MET A 1 -37.54 13.62 5.44
CA MET A 1 -36.28 12.90 5.15
C MET A 1 -35.15 13.61 5.89
N ALA A 2 -34.66 13.00 6.98
CA ALA A 2 -33.62 13.60 7.81
C ALA A 2 -32.29 13.58 7.04
N ARG A 3 -31.74 14.76 6.75
CA ARG A 3 -30.37 14.89 6.25
C ARG A 3 -29.45 14.46 7.38
N THR A 4 -28.77 13.33 7.25
CA THR A 4 -27.73 12.96 8.21
C THR A 4 -26.67 14.07 8.19
N SER A 5 -26.50 14.74 9.32
CA SER A 5 -25.49 15.79 9.42
C SER A 5 -24.11 15.14 9.30
N PRO A 6 -23.18 15.71 8.52
CA PRO A 6 -21.81 15.21 8.50
C PRO A 6 -21.25 15.23 9.94
N PRO A 7 -20.30 14.33 10.29
CA PRO A 7 -19.68 14.33 11.61
C PRO A 7 -19.16 15.74 11.87
N LYS A 8 -19.68 16.36 12.93
CA LYS A 8 -19.44 17.78 13.19
C LYS A 8 -18.03 18.00 13.76
N ARG A 9 -17.40 16.93 14.25
CA ARG A 9 -16.09 16.93 14.88
C ARG A 9 -15.25 15.76 14.40
N LEU A 10 -13.95 16.01 14.20
CA LEU A 10 -12.97 15.01 13.82
C LEU A 10 -12.94 13.82 14.81
N THR A 11 -13.20 14.09 16.09
CA THR A 11 -13.27 13.09 17.16
C THR A 11 -14.44 12.11 17.04
N GLU A 12 -15.48 12.43 16.28
CA GLU A 12 -16.60 11.50 15.99
C GLU A 12 -16.19 10.50 14.88
N LEU A 13 -15.30 10.92 13.98
CA LEU A 13 -14.75 10.06 12.93
C LEU A 13 -13.56 9.23 13.45
N LEU A 14 -12.68 9.87 14.21
CA LEU A 14 -11.46 9.32 14.78
C LEU A 14 -11.60 9.15 16.30
N ASP A 15 -12.61 8.38 16.70
CA ASP A 15 -12.80 8.06 18.11
C ASP A 15 -11.64 7.18 18.66
N PRO A 16 -11.38 7.20 19.98
CA PRO A 16 -10.25 6.47 20.56
C PRO A 16 -10.25 4.96 20.27
N GLU A 17 -11.43 4.33 20.20
CA GLU A 17 -11.57 2.91 19.89
C GLU A 17 -11.17 2.64 18.43
N PHE A 18 -11.61 3.50 17.51
CA PHE A 18 -11.21 3.43 16.11
C PHE A 18 -9.70 3.64 15.93
N MET A 19 -9.11 4.63 16.62
CA MET A 19 -7.66 4.86 16.59
C MET A 19 -6.87 3.65 17.09
N ALA A 20 -7.29 3.04 18.20
CA ALA A 20 -6.64 1.82 18.71
C ALA A 20 -6.73 0.65 17.71
N ARG A 21 -7.83 0.55 16.94
CA ARG A 21 -7.95 -0.44 15.85
C ARG A 21 -7.01 -0.12 14.69
N LEU A 22 -6.80 1.16 14.36
CA LEU A 22 -5.83 1.56 13.34
C LEU A 22 -4.40 1.22 13.76
N ASP A 23 -4.04 1.44 15.02
CA ASP A 23 -2.72 1.08 15.54
C ASP A 23 -2.48 -0.43 15.47
N ALA A 24 -3.47 -1.24 15.84
CA ALA A 24 -3.41 -2.69 15.68
C ALA A 24 -3.25 -3.09 14.20
N LEU A 25 -3.94 -2.39 13.29
CA LEU A 25 -3.85 -2.62 11.85
C LEU A 25 -2.46 -2.25 11.30
N ASP A 26 -1.80 -1.20 11.82
CA ASP A 26 -0.40 -0.89 11.48
C ASP A 26 0.54 -2.04 11.86
N VAL A 27 0.46 -2.51 13.10
CA VAL A 27 1.30 -3.60 13.60
C VAL A 27 1.12 -4.86 12.73
N LEU A 28 -0.12 -5.21 12.41
CA LEU A 28 -0.44 -6.35 11.54
C LEU A 28 0.08 -6.15 10.11
N SER A 29 -0.11 -4.95 9.53
CA SER A 29 0.38 -4.59 8.20
C SER A 29 1.90 -4.78 8.10
N ARG A 30 2.65 -4.25 9.07
CA ARG A 30 4.11 -4.40 9.12
C ARG A 30 4.53 -5.85 9.23
N LYS A 31 3.88 -6.64 10.08
CA LYS A 31 4.19 -8.08 10.26
C LYS A 31 3.93 -8.88 8.99
N MET A 32 2.82 -8.61 8.29
CA MET A 32 2.51 -9.28 7.01
C MET A 32 3.51 -8.92 5.90
N LEU A 33 4.00 -7.67 5.87
CA LEU A 33 5.01 -7.24 4.91
C LEU A 33 6.39 -7.81 5.23
N GLN A 34 6.80 -7.80 6.51
CA GLN A 34 8.06 -8.42 6.97
C GLN A 34 8.10 -9.92 6.67
N GLY A 35 6.99 -10.64 6.91
CA GLY A 35 6.88 -12.08 6.59
C GLY A 35 6.97 -12.37 5.09
N LYS A 36 6.54 -11.43 4.22
CA LYS A 36 6.67 -11.54 2.76
C LYS A 36 8.04 -11.08 2.21
N LEU A 37 8.77 -10.26 2.97
CA LEU A 37 10.10 -9.77 2.60
C LEU A 37 11.17 -10.85 2.75
N GLN A 38 10.95 -11.85 3.61
CA GLN A 38 11.84 -13.00 3.76
C GLN A 38 11.64 -14.02 2.62
N GLY A 39 11.87 -13.58 1.38
CA GLY A 39 12.03 -14.45 0.21
C GLY A 39 10.86 -14.52 -0.78
N GLU A 40 9.63 -14.18 -0.41
CA GLU A 40 8.44 -14.40 -1.26
C GLU A 40 8.08 -13.23 -2.19
N ARG A 41 8.50 -11.99 -1.86
CA ARG A 41 8.41 -10.82 -2.75
C ARG A 41 9.67 -10.61 -3.60
N ARG A 42 10.46 -11.65 -3.86
CA ARG A 42 11.44 -11.59 -4.95
C ARG A 42 10.67 -11.60 -6.27
N ALA A 43 10.60 -10.44 -6.89
CA ALA A 43 9.65 -10.13 -7.95
C ALA A 43 9.66 -11.15 -9.10
N LYS A 44 8.49 -11.69 -9.42
CA LYS A 44 8.25 -12.52 -10.63
C LYS A 44 8.39 -11.69 -11.92
N ARG A 45 8.34 -10.37 -11.81
CA ARG A 45 8.67 -9.39 -12.84
C ARG A 45 9.86 -8.58 -12.36
N ARG A 46 10.99 -8.68 -13.07
CA ARG A 46 12.23 -7.99 -12.70
C ARG A 46 12.17 -6.54 -13.19
N GLY A 47 11.88 -5.60 -12.29
CA GLY A 47 12.14 -4.18 -12.54
C GLY A 47 13.65 -3.91 -12.68
N GLN A 48 14.03 -2.94 -13.52
CA GLN A 48 15.39 -2.42 -13.66
C GLN A 48 15.77 -1.58 -12.44
N SER A 49 15.87 -2.18 -11.25
CA SER A 49 16.43 -1.45 -10.12
C SER A 49 17.96 -1.43 -10.18
N VAL A 50 18.56 -0.33 -9.74
CA VAL A 50 20.01 -0.08 -9.83
C VAL A 50 20.76 -0.70 -8.64
N GLU A 51 20.09 -0.94 -7.51
CA GLU A 51 20.75 -1.39 -6.28
C GLU A 51 20.90 -2.91 -6.21
N PHE A 52 22.15 -3.36 -6.13
CA PHE A 52 22.51 -4.75 -5.91
C PHE A 52 22.02 -5.21 -4.52
N ALA A 53 21.37 -6.37 -4.47
CA ALA A 53 20.87 -6.96 -3.23
C ALA A 53 21.73 -8.14 -2.76
N ASP A 54 21.91 -9.15 -3.62
CA ASP A 54 22.59 -10.41 -3.25
C ASP A 54 22.89 -11.26 -4.50
N HIS A 55 23.54 -12.40 -4.32
CA HIS A 55 23.69 -13.44 -5.33
C HIS A 55 22.82 -14.65 -5.01
N ARG A 56 22.37 -15.37 -6.04
CA ARG A 56 21.84 -16.73 -5.86
C ARG A 56 22.37 -17.71 -6.90
N PRO A 57 22.47 -19.00 -6.58
CA PRO A 57 22.78 -20.01 -7.57
C PRO A 57 21.79 -19.97 -8.74
N TYR A 58 22.33 -20.13 -9.94
CA TYR A 58 21.56 -20.31 -11.17
C TYR A 58 20.80 -21.63 -11.13
N VAL A 59 19.56 -21.63 -11.64
CA VAL A 59 18.81 -22.85 -11.94
C VAL A 59 18.32 -22.82 -13.40
N VAL A 60 18.09 -24.00 -13.96
CA VAL A 60 17.65 -24.14 -15.35
C VAL A 60 16.34 -23.37 -15.57
N GLY A 61 16.31 -22.54 -16.61
CA GLY A 61 15.20 -21.65 -16.93
C GLY A 61 15.40 -20.20 -16.47
N ASP A 62 16.46 -19.93 -15.70
CA ASP A 62 16.84 -18.56 -15.36
C ASP A 62 17.40 -17.79 -16.56
N ASP A 63 17.12 -16.50 -16.59
CA ASP A 63 17.60 -15.59 -17.62
C ASP A 63 19.10 -15.28 -17.44
N LEU A 64 19.90 -15.70 -18.42
CA LEU A 64 21.36 -15.58 -18.43
C LEU A 64 21.87 -14.13 -18.43
N ARG A 65 21.04 -13.15 -18.80
CA ARG A 65 21.41 -11.72 -18.78
C ARG A 65 21.77 -11.21 -17.38
N PHE A 66 21.32 -11.91 -16.35
CA PHE A 66 21.57 -11.56 -14.95
C PHE A 66 22.72 -12.35 -14.33
N VAL A 67 23.41 -13.20 -15.10
CA VAL A 67 24.57 -13.95 -14.60
C VAL A 67 25.70 -12.99 -14.27
N ASP A 68 26.32 -13.19 -13.12
CA ASP A 68 27.53 -12.49 -12.74
C ASP A 68 28.76 -13.17 -13.35
N TRP A 69 29.15 -12.72 -14.54
CA TRP A 69 30.31 -13.26 -15.24
C TRP A 69 31.63 -13.09 -14.47
N ASN A 70 31.74 -12.09 -13.58
CA ASN A 70 32.92 -11.92 -12.75
C ASN A 70 33.01 -12.98 -11.64
N VAL A 71 31.86 -13.35 -11.05
CA VAL A 71 31.81 -14.43 -10.06
C VAL A 71 32.09 -15.77 -10.75
N TYR A 72 31.49 -15.99 -11.92
CA TYR A 72 31.75 -17.18 -12.72
C TYR A 72 33.25 -17.33 -13.03
N GLY A 73 33.92 -16.28 -13.50
CA GLY A 73 35.36 -16.32 -13.80
C GLY A 73 36.27 -16.58 -12.59
N ARG A 74 35.76 -16.46 -11.34
CA ARG A 74 36.53 -16.70 -10.11
C ARG A 74 36.23 -18.05 -9.45
N LEU A 75 34.96 -18.46 -9.50
CA LEU A 75 34.46 -19.62 -8.77
C LEU A 75 34.07 -20.80 -9.68
N ASP A 76 34.03 -20.59 -11.01
CA ASP A 76 33.51 -21.52 -12.01
C ASP A 76 32.09 -22.02 -11.68
N GLN A 77 31.31 -21.14 -11.04
CA GLN A 77 29.93 -21.39 -10.61
C GLN A 77 29.01 -20.28 -11.11
N LEU A 78 27.85 -20.67 -11.61
CA LEU A 78 26.86 -19.72 -12.14
C LEU A 78 26.02 -19.13 -11.01
N PHE A 79 26.17 -17.83 -10.81
CA PHE A 79 25.36 -17.04 -9.89
C PHE A 79 24.63 -15.93 -10.66
N LEU A 80 23.41 -15.64 -10.23
CA LEU A 80 22.61 -14.52 -10.71
C LEU A 80 22.72 -13.34 -9.75
N LYS A 81 22.89 -12.14 -10.30
CA LYS A 81 22.74 -10.89 -9.55
C LYS A 81 21.27 -10.67 -9.19
N LEU A 82 21.01 -10.48 -7.91
CA LEU A 82 19.71 -10.03 -7.40
C LEU A 82 19.80 -8.51 -7.18
N PHE A 83 18.73 -7.82 -7.56
CA PHE A 83 18.59 -6.38 -7.37
C PHE A 83 17.39 -6.13 -6.45
N LEU A 84 17.47 -5.08 -5.64
CA LEU A 84 16.40 -4.62 -4.76
C LEU A 84 15.34 -3.94 -5.62
N GLU A 85 14.18 -4.56 -5.84
CA GLU A 85 13.10 -3.88 -6.55
C GLU A 85 12.51 -2.76 -5.67
N GLU A 86 12.66 -1.51 -6.10
CA GLU A 86 11.93 -0.39 -5.51
C GLU A 86 10.48 -0.44 -6.00
N GLN A 87 9.56 -0.89 -5.16
CA GLN A 87 8.14 -0.90 -5.47
C GLN A 87 7.52 0.47 -5.10
N ASP A 88 7.41 1.39 -6.06
CA ASP A 88 6.61 2.61 -5.90
C ASP A 88 5.12 2.27 -6.02
N LEU A 89 4.55 1.74 -4.93
CA LEU A 89 3.14 1.41 -4.83
C LEU A 89 2.32 2.68 -4.57
N SER A 90 1.27 2.85 -5.38
CA SER A 90 0.29 3.92 -5.18
C SER A 90 -1.10 3.35 -4.90
N VAL A 91 -1.76 3.90 -3.88
CA VAL A 91 -3.11 3.55 -3.45
C VAL A 91 -4.06 4.65 -3.93
N GLN A 92 -5.06 4.28 -4.73
CA GLN A 92 -6.13 5.18 -5.15
C GLN A 92 -7.43 4.75 -4.46
N LEU A 93 -7.96 5.62 -3.60
CA LEU A 93 -9.24 5.45 -2.94
C LEU A 93 -10.28 6.30 -3.68
N VAL A 94 -11.31 5.65 -4.23
CA VAL A 94 -12.46 6.31 -4.82
C VAL A 94 -13.63 6.11 -3.87
N VAL A 95 -14.10 7.20 -3.27
CA VAL A 95 -15.08 7.20 -2.19
C VAL A 95 -16.41 7.70 -2.72
N ASP A 96 -17.43 6.85 -2.65
CA ASP A 96 -18.80 7.23 -3.01
C ASP A 96 -19.32 8.31 -2.04
N VAL A 97 -19.82 9.41 -2.61
CA VAL A 97 -20.48 10.52 -1.90
C VAL A 97 -21.87 10.81 -2.48
N SER A 98 -22.43 9.87 -3.24
CA SER A 98 -23.78 9.95 -3.81
C SER A 98 -24.87 9.97 -2.74
N GLY A 99 -26.10 10.30 -3.14
CA GLY A 99 -27.26 10.35 -2.24
C GLY A 99 -27.53 9.01 -1.50
N SER A 100 -27.13 7.87 -2.08
CA SER A 100 -27.34 6.54 -1.49
C SER A 100 -26.53 6.30 -0.21
N VAL A 101 -25.49 7.09 0.03
CA VAL A 101 -24.64 7.03 1.22
C VAL A 101 -25.41 7.40 2.49
N GLY A 102 -26.45 8.22 2.37
CA GLY A 102 -27.35 8.58 3.47
C GLY A 102 -28.41 7.53 3.81
N TRP A 103 -28.45 6.40 3.10
CA TRP A 103 -29.50 5.39 3.25
C TRP A 103 -29.17 4.37 4.34
N GLY A 104 -30.18 3.93 5.10
CA GLY A 104 -30.05 3.01 6.24
C GLY A 104 -30.09 3.68 7.61
N ASP A 105 -30.24 2.89 8.67
CA ASP A 105 -30.15 3.33 10.07
C ASP A 105 -29.25 2.35 10.86
N PRO A 106 -28.01 2.73 11.21
CA PRO A 106 -27.39 4.02 10.92
C PRO A 106 -27.04 4.20 9.43
N PRO A 107 -26.91 5.44 8.94
CA PRO A 107 -26.46 5.73 7.58
C PRO A 107 -25.06 5.23 7.28
N LYS A 108 -24.76 4.95 6.00
CA LYS A 108 -23.48 4.37 5.56
C LYS A 108 -22.32 5.36 5.59
N ASP A 109 -22.60 6.65 5.68
CA ASP A 109 -21.62 7.73 5.52
C ASP A 109 -20.43 7.62 6.48
N LEU A 110 -20.70 7.36 7.76
CA LEU A 110 -19.67 7.23 8.78
C LEU A 110 -18.82 5.98 8.54
N ALA A 111 -19.45 4.87 8.18
CA ALA A 111 -18.75 3.63 7.87
C ALA A 111 -17.83 3.78 6.65
N ILE A 112 -18.31 4.42 5.59
CA ILE A 112 -17.51 4.72 4.39
C ILE A 112 -16.31 5.61 4.73
N LYS A 113 -16.52 6.67 5.52
CA LYS A 113 -15.43 7.58 5.95
C LYS A 113 -14.40 6.84 6.81
N LYS A 114 -14.84 6.01 7.77
CA LYS A 114 -13.95 5.19 8.61
C LYS A 114 -13.16 4.19 7.77
N LEU A 115 -13.79 3.54 6.78
CA LEU A 115 -13.10 2.61 5.88
C LEU A 115 -12.06 3.33 5.01
N ALA A 116 -12.40 4.48 4.43
CA ALA A 116 -11.47 5.29 3.66
C ALA A 116 -10.29 5.77 4.53
N ALA A 117 -10.55 6.19 5.77
CA ALA A 117 -9.51 6.56 6.72
C ALA A 117 -8.59 5.38 7.05
N ALA A 118 -9.14 4.18 7.30
CA ALA A 118 -8.36 2.99 7.60
C ALA A 118 -7.46 2.56 6.44
N LEU A 119 -8.00 2.49 5.22
CA LEU A 119 -7.23 2.15 4.03
C LEU A 119 -6.17 3.20 3.70
N GLY A 120 -6.53 4.49 3.83
CA GLY A 120 -5.61 5.59 3.65
C GLY A 120 -4.46 5.54 4.65
N TYR A 121 -4.78 5.29 5.93
CA TYR A 121 -3.80 5.13 7.00
C TYR A 121 -2.80 4.00 6.71
N VAL A 122 -3.28 2.80 6.35
CA VAL A 122 -2.40 1.69 5.96
C VAL A 122 -1.51 2.04 4.77
N GLY A 123 -2.05 2.75 3.77
CA GLY A 123 -1.26 3.24 2.64
C GLY A 123 -0.13 4.17 3.09
N LEU A 124 -0.47 5.17 3.90
CA LEU A 124 0.46 6.19 4.36
C LEU A 124 1.56 5.64 5.26
N VAL A 125 1.24 4.74 6.20
CA VAL A 125 2.23 4.17 7.12
C VAL A 125 3.21 3.24 6.42
N ASN A 126 2.78 2.58 5.34
CA ASN A 126 3.65 1.80 4.47
C ASN A 126 4.44 2.65 3.45
N ASN A 127 4.43 3.99 3.58
CA ASN A 127 5.07 4.94 2.66
C ASN A 127 4.56 4.87 1.21
N ASN A 128 3.39 4.27 0.99
CA ASN A 128 2.76 4.30 -0.32
C ASN A 128 2.18 5.69 -0.60
N ARG A 129 2.16 6.07 -1.87
CA ARG A 129 1.47 7.28 -2.30
C ARG A 129 -0.05 7.07 -2.24
N VAL A 130 -0.78 7.88 -1.49
CA VAL A 130 -2.24 7.78 -1.37
C VAL A 130 -2.92 8.93 -2.10
N THR A 131 -3.91 8.61 -2.93
CA THR A 131 -4.82 9.57 -3.56
C THR A 131 -6.25 9.22 -3.20
N ILE A 132 -7.04 10.19 -2.77
CA ILE A 132 -8.44 10.02 -2.38
C ILE A 132 -9.31 10.89 -3.29
N SER A 133 -10.29 10.29 -3.95
CA SER A 133 -11.21 10.97 -4.87
C SER A 133 -12.65 10.76 -4.39
N ALA A 134 -13.38 11.85 -4.16
CA ALA A 134 -14.82 11.80 -3.89
C ALA A 134 -15.58 11.68 -5.21
N PHE A 135 -16.50 10.72 -5.30
CA PHE A 135 -17.19 10.37 -6.53
C PHE A 135 -18.71 10.25 -6.34
N ALA A 136 -19.48 10.82 -7.26
CA ALA A 136 -20.93 10.65 -7.38
C ALA A 136 -21.29 10.49 -8.86
N ASP A 137 -21.91 11.48 -9.50
CA ASP A 137 -22.11 11.50 -10.96
C ASP A 137 -20.83 11.85 -11.74
N GLY A 138 -19.72 12.04 -11.02
CA GLY A 138 -18.39 12.39 -11.49
C GLY A 138 -17.44 12.59 -10.31
N VAL A 139 -16.19 12.96 -10.59
CA VAL A 139 -15.23 13.33 -9.53
C VAL A 139 -15.62 14.70 -8.98
N VAL A 140 -16.00 14.73 -7.70
CA VAL A 140 -16.45 15.95 -7.00
C VAL A 140 -15.28 16.67 -6.33
N GLY A 141 -14.25 15.93 -5.93
CA GLY A 141 -13.05 16.48 -5.31
C GLY A 141 -11.97 15.43 -5.13
N GLN A 142 -10.71 15.87 -5.01
CA GLN A 142 -9.58 14.96 -4.93
C GLN A 142 -8.47 15.49 -4.03
N LEU A 143 -7.90 14.61 -3.21
CA LEU A 143 -6.67 14.81 -2.45
C LEU A 143 -5.60 13.91 -3.06
N GLN A 144 -4.59 14.49 -3.68
CA GLN A 144 -3.57 13.75 -4.41
C GLN A 144 -2.25 13.67 -3.65
N ASN A 145 -1.48 12.61 -3.95
CA ASN A 145 -0.08 12.47 -3.56
C ASN A 145 0.19 12.61 -2.05
N LEU A 146 -0.75 12.18 -1.21
CA LEU A 146 -0.54 12.10 0.22
C LEU A 146 0.54 11.06 0.49
N ARG A 147 1.56 11.43 1.26
CA ARG A 147 2.63 10.54 1.72
C ARG A 147 2.73 10.62 3.23
N GLY A 148 3.05 9.49 3.87
CA GLY A 148 3.39 9.47 5.28
C GLY A 148 4.55 10.41 5.59
N ARG A 149 4.53 11.06 6.75
CA ARG A 149 5.62 11.92 7.20
C ARG A 149 6.78 11.00 7.60
N ARG A 150 7.95 11.13 6.96
CA ARG A 150 9.19 10.49 7.44
C ARG A 150 9.54 11.12 8.79
N ASN A 151 9.47 10.34 9.86
CA ASN A 151 10.19 10.64 11.10
C ASN A 151 11.68 10.33 10.91
#